data_AF-A0A2D9HTW2-F1
#
_entry.id   AF-A0A2D9HTW2-F1
#
_cell.length_a   1.000
_cell.length_b   1.000
_cell.length_c   1.000
_cell.angle_alpha   90.00
_cell.angle_beta   90.00
_cell.angle_gamma   90.00
#
_symmetry.space_group_name_H-M   'P 1'
#
loop_
_entity.id
_entity.type
_entity.pdbx_description
1 polymer ?
#
loop_
_entity_poly.entity_id
_entity_poly.type
_entity_poly.pdbx_seq_one_letter_code
_entity_poly.pdbx_strand_id
1 'polypeptide(L)'
;MLKFITLSIFILTLIIGIACGGSETTKEAVSKDDSGDAESEVASQYGDSVFTIAKGEMSDRRKDHVVLLMPDGKVMVVGGRSSSATQQRVPRLKSAELYDPATEEWTYLAEMINTLSAAGRESPAGSVLQDGRVFITGGQNSSNDPLKTSELYDLKTDTWTKGPKPLSWIQRHTHTLLDDGRVIIIGGTDDLSQLKKTAFFDPATDTITKLAEMATGRSNHTATLLLDGRILVTGGGKRELSDATDTAEVYDPEADTWSSAGRMNEARLSHTAHLLPDGKVLVTGSKGKLATSEVYDPETNSWSTTCPMMIGRSDHSGSLLADGRVLVSGGEGNIDSTEIYDPWTGEWSPGPKLNVSRNRHMQITMQDGSVLITGGQGPEKMSVVVEYFKPDPVETQTGPTELGCGGSLVIKEDTEEDTYNANSPDTDAAHSDRFSEIDDAGLSDADFIFADPIIAGPDDDVIVVPLKTPGTIRIDQGIGSPSVDATGTIVRFRELVANSETEGIIVRVNLRNGGWDMGDMELIIGPGETGPAVKKFARVWIGLVGIGTDESGEATATVVVFEPGN
;
A
#
# COMPACT_ATOMS: atom_id res chain seq x y z
N MET A 1 65.39 -35.12 -61.25
CA MET A 1 65.49 -33.65 -61.12
C MET A 1 65.40 -33.30 -59.63
N LEU A 2 66.33 -32.44 -59.17
CA LEU A 2 66.61 -31.84 -57.84
C LEU A 2 65.54 -31.99 -56.72
N LYS A 3 65.78 -32.48 -55.49
CA LYS A 3 66.78 -32.28 -54.39
C LYS A 3 66.51 -31.09 -53.41
N PHE A 4 66.18 -31.45 -52.15
CA PHE A 4 66.52 -30.91 -50.80
C PHE A 4 66.27 -29.41 -50.48
N ILE A 5 65.91 -28.94 -49.26
CA ILE A 5 66.53 -29.09 -47.91
C ILE A 5 65.51 -28.70 -46.80
N THR A 6 65.58 -29.39 -45.65
CA THR A 6 64.99 -29.12 -44.32
C THR A 6 65.73 -28.04 -43.50
N LEU A 7 65.05 -27.27 -42.64
CA LEU A 7 65.65 -26.81 -41.36
C LEU A 7 64.63 -26.38 -40.29
N SER A 8 64.71 -27.02 -39.12
CA SER A 8 64.12 -26.62 -37.84
C SER A 8 65.14 -25.80 -37.04
N ILE A 9 64.72 -24.79 -36.26
CA ILE A 9 65.52 -24.23 -35.16
C ILE A 9 64.64 -23.97 -33.92
N PHE A 10 65.11 -24.52 -32.81
CA PHE A 10 64.68 -24.42 -31.42
C PHE A 10 65.76 -23.57 -30.71
N ILE A 11 65.43 -22.52 -29.93
CA ILE A 11 66.36 -21.99 -28.91
C ILE A 11 65.60 -21.54 -27.66
N LEU A 12 66.19 -21.90 -26.52
CA LEU A 12 65.82 -21.85 -25.11
C LEU A 12 66.49 -20.65 -24.40
N THR A 13 66.14 -20.42 -23.11
CA THR A 13 66.91 -19.73 -22.02
C THR A 13 67.00 -18.19 -22.01
N LEU A 14 67.10 -17.44 -20.90
CA LEU A 14 67.02 -17.65 -19.42
C LEU A 14 67.07 -16.26 -18.71
N ILE A 15 66.44 -16.19 -17.54
CA ILE A 15 66.45 -15.27 -16.37
C ILE A 15 67.63 -14.31 -16.18
N ILE A 16 67.38 -13.08 -15.67
CA ILE A 16 68.07 -12.40 -14.53
C ILE A 16 67.09 -11.36 -13.92
N GLY A 17 66.93 -11.37 -12.59
CA GLY A 17 66.30 -10.30 -11.81
C GLY A 17 67.34 -9.52 -11.01
N ILE A 18 67.07 -8.23 -10.73
CA ILE A 18 67.73 -7.42 -9.69
C ILE A 18 66.70 -6.44 -9.11
N ALA A 19 66.63 -6.42 -7.77
CA ALA A 19 65.94 -5.41 -6.95
C ALA A 19 66.97 -4.47 -6.27
N CYS A 20 66.46 -3.42 -5.60
CA CYS A 20 67.11 -2.27 -4.91
C CYS A 20 67.26 -1.02 -5.80
N GLY A 21 66.95 0.22 -5.38
CA GLY A 21 66.47 0.79 -4.12
C GLY A 21 66.76 2.31 -4.13
N GLY A 22 65.77 3.13 -3.72
CA GLY A 22 65.84 4.48 -3.11
C GLY A 22 66.60 5.65 -3.76
N SER A 23 65.93 6.82 -3.89
CA SER A 23 66.29 8.03 -3.12
C SER A 23 65.27 9.17 -3.27
N GLU A 24 65.13 9.94 -2.20
CA GLU A 24 64.26 11.09 -1.98
C GLU A 24 64.68 12.34 -2.77
N THR A 25 63.75 13.28 -2.99
CA THR A 25 63.96 14.70 -2.67
C THR A 25 62.63 15.47 -2.62
N THR A 26 62.57 16.32 -1.60
CA THR A 26 61.45 17.10 -1.05
C THR A 26 61.24 18.49 -1.65
N LYS A 27 60.07 19.09 -1.32
CA LYS A 27 59.64 20.51 -1.31
C LYS A 27 58.98 21.00 -2.62
N GLU A 28 57.90 21.76 -2.62
CA GLU A 28 57.41 22.72 -1.62
C GLU A 28 55.91 23.02 -1.86
N ALA A 29 55.21 23.42 -0.79
CA ALA A 29 53.80 23.75 -0.77
C ALA A 29 53.49 25.10 -1.46
N VAL A 30 52.32 25.19 -2.11
CA VAL A 30 51.61 26.46 -2.32
C VAL A 30 50.13 26.23 -1.98
N SER A 31 49.69 26.99 -0.98
CA SER A 31 48.32 27.12 -0.48
C SER A 31 47.33 27.55 -1.55
N LYS A 32 46.11 26.99 -1.51
CA LYS A 32 44.93 27.66 -2.05
C LYS A 32 43.70 27.37 -1.20
N ASP A 33 43.35 28.40 -0.46
CA ASP A 33 42.06 28.86 0.03
C ASP A 33 40.85 27.91 -0.10
N ASP A 34 40.42 27.56 1.11
CA ASP A 34 39.08 27.29 1.61
C ASP A 34 37.97 28.10 0.94
N SER A 35 37.05 27.39 0.28
CA SER A 35 35.65 27.79 0.15
C SER A 35 34.80 26.53 0.29
N GLY A 36 34.39 26.26 1.52
CA GLY A 36 33.51 25.14 1.86
C GLY A 36 32.14 25.27 1.21
N ASP A 37 31.83 24.30 0.35
CA ASP A 37 30.45 23.84 0.16
C ASP A 37 30.25 22.71 1.19
N ALA A 38 29.65 23.07 2.32
CA ALA A 38 29.14 22.08 3.25
C ALA A 38 27.89 21.46 2.60
N GLU A 39 28.08 20.33 1.89
CA GLU A 39 26.98 19.39 1.71
C GLU A 39 26.51 19.00 3.12
N SER A 40 25.28 19.39 3.46
CA SER A 40 24.64 18.90 4.68
C SER A 40 24.41 17.40 4.48
N GLU A 41 25.32 16.59 4.99
CA GLU A 41 25.06 15.17 5.23
C GLU A 41 23.89 15.10 6.22
N VAL A 42 22.68 14.89 5.69
CA VAL A 42 21.55 14.46 6.50
C VAL A 42 21.89 13.05 6.95
N ALA A 43 22.50 12.92 8.13
CA ALA A 43 22.79 11.64 8.74
C ALA A 43 21.48 10.84 8.83
N SER A 44 21.46 9.63 8.28
CA SER A 44 20.27 8.80 8.32
C SER A 44 19.90 8.54 9.79
N GLN A 45 18.62 8.69 10.13
CA GLN A 45 18.09 8.38 11.47
C GLN A 45 18.26 6.89 11.84
N TYR A 46 18.74 6.06 10.90
CA TYR A 46 18.83 4.60 10.99
C TYR A 46 20.25 4.07 11.23
N GLY A 47 21.24 4.95 11.50
CA GLY A 47 22.61 4.51 11.79
C GLY A 47 23.24 3.66 10.67
N ASP A 48 24.15 2.75 11.04
CA ASP A 48 24.86 1.82 10.14
C ASP A 48 23.97 0.68 9.59
N SER A 49 22.65 0.74 9.73
CA SER A 49 21.74 -0.29 9.20
C SER A 49 21.88 -0.40 7.68
N VAL A 50 22.30 -1.55 7.19
CA VAL A 50 22.58 -1.81 5.76
C VAL A 50 21.79 -3.01 5.25
N PHE A 51 21.47 -3.00 3.96
CA PHE A 51 21.03 -4.22 3.29
C PHE A 51 22.13 -5.29 3.38
N THR A 52 21.73 -6.52 3.65
CA THR A 52 22.63 -7.68 3.74
C THR A 52 22.37 -8.63 2.59
N ILE A 53 23.41 -9.02 1.86
CA ILE A 53 23.31 -10.02 0.79
C ILE A 53 23.18 -11.42 1.41
N ALA A 54 22.18 -12.18 0.98
CA ALA A 54 22.02 -13.60 1.30
C ALA A 54 23.21 -14.41 0.75
N LYS A 55 23.62 -15.45 1.48
CA LYS A 55 24.61 -16.42 0.98
C LYS A 55 24.10 -17.20 -0.22
N GLY A 56 22.82 -17.58 -0.22
CA GLY A 56 22.20 -18.31 -1.31
C GLY A 56 21.66 -17.39 -2.41
N GLU A 57 21.85 -17.82 -3.65
CA GLU A 57 21.29 -17.15 -4.83
C GLU A 57 20.16 -17.99 -5.42
N MET A 58 19.18 -17.32 -6.04
CA MET A 58 18.19 -18.00 -6.87
C MET A 58 18.87 -18.71 -8.05
N SER A 59 18.32 -19.86 -8.44
CA SER A 59 18.80 -20.62 -9.60
C SER A 59 18.49 -19.86 -10.89
N ASP A 60 17.28 -19.31 -11.01
CA ASP A 60 16.87 -18.54 -12.17
C ASP A 60 16.89 -17.03 -11.92
N ARG A 61 17.44 -16.32 -12.91
CA ARG A 61 17.26 -14.87 -13.03
C ARG A 61 15.80 -14.57 -13.33
N ARG A 62 15.16 -13.75 -12.49
CA ARG A 62 13.75 -13.39 -12.68
C ARG A 62 13.47 -11.93 -12.34
N LYS A 63 12.49 -11.36 -13.04
CA LYS A 63 11.78 -10.13 -12.69
C LYS A 63 10.30 -10.32 -13.02
N ASP A 64 9.43 -9.43 -12.54
CA ASP A 64 7.99 -9.53 -12.80
C ASP A 64 7.43 -10.92 -12.39
N HIS A 65 8.05 -11.54 -11.38
CA HIS A 65 7.66 -12.81 -10.77
C HIS A 65 6.72 -12.58 -9.58
N VAL A 66 6.19 -13.66 -9.03
CA VAL A 66 5.43 -13.62 -7.77
C VAL A 66 6.36 -14.03 -6.63
N VAL A 67 6.28 -13.32 -5.50
CA VAL A 67 6.88 -13.71 -4.22
C VAL A 67 5.78 -14.02 -3.23
N LEU A 68 5.91 -15.11 -2.47
CA LEU A 68 4.89 -15.60 -1.54
C LEU A 68 5.54 -15.99 -0.22
N LEU A 69 5.02 -15.48 0.90
CA LEU A 69 5.40 -15.92 2.23
C LEU A 69 4.57 -17.15 2.59
N MET A 70 5.24 -18.29 2.76
CA MET A 70 4.62 -19.55 3.11
C MET A 70 4.30 -19.61 4.61
N PRO A 71 3.33 -20.43 5.05
CA PRO A 71 2.93 -20.49 6.47
C PRO A 71 4.07 -20.93 7.41
N ASP A 72 5.04 -21.68 6.91
CA ASP A 72 6.23 -22.13 7.64
C ASP A 72 7.37 -21.11 7.66
N GLY A 73 7.13 -19.89 7.17
CA GLY A 73 8.10 -18.79 7.13
C GLY A 73 9.05 -18.82 5.94
N LYS A 74 9.00 -19.86 5.09
CA LYS A 74 9.78 -19.90 3.85
C LYS A 74 9.20 -18.97 2.80
N VAL A 75 10.00 -18.60 1.81
CA VAL A 75 9.56 -17.72 0.73
C VAL A 75 9.61 -18.44 -0.60
N MET A 76 8.47 -18.54 -1.28
CA MET A 76 8.37 -19.13 -2.60
C MET A 76 8.40 -18.03 -3.67
N VAL A 77 9.23 -18.21 -4.70
CA VAL A 77 9.22 -17.37 -5.91
C VAL A 77 8.70 -18.19 -7.08
N VAL A 78 7.81 -17.62 -7.89
CA VAL A 78 7.15 -18.34 -8.98
C VAL A 78 7.15 -17.51 -10.26
N GLY A 79 7.59 -18.15 -11.35
CA GLY A 79 7.53 -17.56 -12.69
C GLY A 79 8.36 -16.29 -12.85
N GLY A 80 7.86 -15.35 -13.63
CA GLY A 80 8.58 -14.16 -14.06
C GLY A 80 9.28 -14.33 -15.40
N ARG A 81 10.00 -13.29 -15.77
CA ARG A 81 10.78 -13.20 -17.00
C ARG A 81 12.26 -13.31 -16.69
N SER A 82 12.95 -14.15 -17.47
CA SER A 82 14.40 -14.29 -17.38
C SER A 82 15.11 -13.55 -18.51
N SER A 83 16.44 -13.50 -18.50
CA SER A 83 17.27 -12.88 -19.56
C SER A 83 17.60 -13.90 -20.65
N SER A 84 17.66 -13.49 -21.91
CA SER A 84 18.19 -14.33 -23.00
C SER A 84 19.47 -13.74 -23.56
N ALA A 85 20.53 -14.54 -23.63
CA ALA A 85 21.79 -14.15 -24.26
C ALA A 85 21.80 -14.38 -25.80
N THR A 86 20.87 -15.19 -26.33
CA THR A 86 20.97 -15.71 -27.70
C THR A 86 19.63 -15.85 -28.45
N GLN A 87 18.48 -15.63 -27.81
CA GLN A 87 17.16 -15.85 -28.44
C GLN A 87 16.48 -14.53 -28.82
N GLN A 88 15.80 -14.53 -29.97
CA GLN A 88 14.90 -13.45 -30.42
C GLN A 88 13.70 -13.23 -29.47
N ARG A 89 13.34 -14.22 -28.63
CA ARG A 89 12.27 -14.12 -27.63
C ARG A 89 12.82 -14.37 -26.23
N VAL A 90 12.37 -13.55 -25.28
CA VAL A 90 12.82 -13.63 -23.89
C VAL A 90 12.00 -14.70 -23.13
N PRO A 91 12.64 -15.66 -22.45
CA PRO A 91 11.95 -16.79 -21.83
C PRO A 91 11.13 -16.37 -20.60
N ARG A 92 9.94 -16.98 -20.48
CA ARG A 92 9.06 -16.87 -19.32
C ARG A 92 9.23 -18.14 -18.49
N LEU A 93 9.39 -17.97 -17.19
CA LEU A 93 9.79 -19.03 -16.28
C LEU A 93 8.59 -19.87 -15.85
N LYS A 94 8.80 -21.19 -15.88
CA LYS A 94 7.93 -22.21 -15.29
C LYS A 94 8.40 -22.63 -13.91
N SER A 95 9.60 -22.18 -13.52
CA SER A 95 10.24 -22.53 -12.27
C SER A 95 9.55 -21.91 -11.08
N ALA A 96 9.49 -22.69 -10.02
CA ALA A 96 9.25 -22.24 -8.68
C ALA A 96 10.46 -22.61 -7.83
N GLU A 97 10.86 -21.72 -6.94
CA GLU A 97 11.97 -21.95 -6.02
C GLU A 97 11.54 -21.55 -4.61
N LEU A 98 12.01 -22.30 -3.62
CA LEU A 98 11.70 -22.08 -2.21
C LEU A 98 12.96 -21.67 -1.47
N TYR A 99 12.90 -20.51 -0.84
CA TYR A 99 13.96 -19.96 -0.01
C TYR A 99 13.70 -20.28 1.46
N ASP A 100 14.68 -20.87 2.12
CA ASP A 100 14.67 -21.07 3.57
C ASP A 100 15.48 -19.97 4.26
N PRO A 101 14.84 -19.05 5.00
CA PRO A 101 15.54 -17.97 5.69
C PRO A 101 16.47 -18.43 6.82
N ALA A 102 16.27 -19.63 7.37
CA ALA A 102 17.12 -20.13 8.45
C ALA A 102 18.47 -20.66 7.94
N THR A 103 18.49 -21.24 6.75
CA THR A 103 19.72 -21.79 6.13
C THR A 103 20.31 -20.89 5.06
N GLU A 104 19.52 -19.94 4.57
CA GLU A 104 19.80 -19.13 3.40
C GLU A 104 19.94 -19.95 2.10
N GLU A 105 19.31 -21.12 2.03
CA GLU A 105 19.38 -22.01 0.88
C GLU A 105 18.13 -21.94 -0.01
N TRP A 106 18.34 -22.18 -1.30
CA TRP A 106 17.28 -22.28 -2.31
C TRP A 106 17.05 -23.74 -2.71
N THR A 107 15.79 -24.14 -2.73
CA THR A 107 15.34 -25.44 -3.24
C THR A 107 14.54 -25.24 -4.51
N TYR A 108 14.94 -25.90 -5.60
CA TYR A 108 14.16 -25.93 -6.83
C TYR A 108 12.96 -26.87 -6.66
N LEU A 109 11.76 -26.37 -6.95
CA LEU A 109 10.51 -27.11 -6.83
C LEU A 109 10.05 -27.64 -8.19
N ALA A 110 8.99 -28.45 -8.19
CA ALA A 110 8.32 -28.85 -9.42
C ALA A 110 7.92 -27.62 -10.26
N GLU A 111 7.95 -27.79 -11.57
CA GLU A 111 7.65 -26.73 -12.52
C GLU A 111 6.15 -26.68 -12.86
N MET A 112 5.66 -25.47 -13.15
CA MET A 112 4.31 -25.25 -13.67
C MET A 112 4.07 -26.07 -14.95
N ILE A 113 2.87 -26.64 -15.07
CA ILE A 113 2.48 -27.66 -16.06
C ILE A 113 1.96 -27.07 -17.38
N ASN A 114 1.61 -25.78 -17.40
CA ASN A 114 0.90 -25.06 -18.48
C ASN A 114 0.63 -25.85 -19.78
N THR A 115 -0.59 -26.37 -19.90
CA THR A 115 -0.99 -27.37 -20.91
C THR A 115 -1.12 -26.86 -22.36
N LEU A 116 -0.98 -25.55 -22.61
CA LEU A 116 -1.21 -24.96 -23.94
C LEU A 116 0.04 -24.33 -24.59
N SER A 117 1.12 -24.20 -23.84
CA SER A 117 2.47 -24.00 -24.39
C SER A 117 3.46 -24.31 -23.29
N ALA A 118 4.60 -24.89 -23.64
CA ALA A 118 5.77 -25.02 -22.76
C ALA A 118 6.36 -23.65 -22.32
N ALA A 119 5.54 -22.60 -22.26
CA ALA A 119 5.89 -21.25 -21.87
C ALA A 119 5.47 -21.03 -20.42
N GLY A 120 6.43 -20.60 -19.61
CA GLY A 120 6.16 -20.08 -18.28
C GLY A 120 5.35 -18.79 -18.31
N ARG A 121 5.28 -18.11 -17.16
CA ARG A 121 4.40 -16.95 -16.97
C ARG A 121 5.20 -15.77 -16.44
N GLU A 122 5.00 -14.59 -17.02
CA GLU A 122 5.45 -13.30 -16.48
C GLU A 122 4.24 -12.49 -16.01
N SER A 123 4.39 -11.73 -14.93
CA SER A 123 3.30 -10.98 -14.30
C SER A 123 2.02 -11.79 -14.01
N PRO A 124 2.09 -13.06 -13.52
CA PRO A 124 0.90 -13.71 -13.00
C PRO A 124 0.53 -13.10 -11.63
N ALA A 125 -0.69 -13.37 -11.17
CA ALA A 125 -1.06 -13.13 -9.77
C ALA A 125 -1.00 -14.44 -8.99
N GLY A 126 -0.61 -14.36 -7.72
CA GLY A 126 -0.47 -15.54 -6.87
C GLY A 126 -0.88 -15.29 -5.43
N SER A 127 -1.40 -16.33 -4.78
CA SER A 127 -1.77 -16.30 -3.35
C SER A 127 -1.48 -17.63 -2.68
N VAL A 128 -1.07 -17.57 -1.42
CA VAL A 128 -1.06 -18.72 -0.52
C VAL A 128 -2.46 -18.89 0.04
N LEU A 129 -3.03 -20.08 -0.10
CA LEU A 129 -4.36 -20.43 0.36
C LEU A 129 -4.30 -20.92 1.82
N GLN A 130 -5.41 -20.81 2.54
CA GLN A 130 -5.49 -21.27 3.94
C GLN A 130 -5.25 -22.78 4.11
N ASP A 131 -5.50 -23.58 3.06
CA ASP A 131 -5.20 -25.01 3.04
C ASP A 131 -3.72 -25.34 2.77
N GLY A 132 -2.88 -24.31 2.59
CA GLY A 132 -1.44 -24.42 2.33
C GLY A 132 -1.06 -24.58 0.86
N ARG A 133 -2.03 -24.64 -0.06
CA ARG A 133 -1.77 -24.63 -1.50
C ARG A 133 -1.41 -23.22 -1.98
N VAL A 134 -0.79 -23.14 -3.14
CA VAL A 134 -0.52 -21.87 -3.83
C VAL A 134 -1.34 -21.80 -5.12
N PHE A 135 -2.11 -20.74 -5.28
CA PHE A 135 -2.92 -20.50 -6.46
C PHE A 135 -2.29 -19.43 -7.34
N ILE A 136 -1.95 -19.79 -8.58
CA ILE A 136 -1.37 -18.89 -9.59
C ILE A 136 -2.34 -18.74 -10.76
N THR A 137 -2.60 -17.52 -11.21
CA THR A 137 -3.50 -17.25 -12.34
C THR A 137 -2.89 -16.30 -13.36
N GLY A 138 -3.27 -16.50 -14.62
CA GLY A 138 -2.99 -15.56 -15.71
C GLY A 138 -1.51 -15.36 -15.98
N GLY A 139 -1.14 -14.11 -16.25
CA GLY A 139 0.19 -13.70 -16.70
C GLY A 139 0.32 -13.78 -18.21
N GLN A 140 1.54 -13.55 -18.70
CA GLN A 140 1.85 -13.50 -20.13
C GLN A 140 2.87 -14.56 -20.53
N ASN A 141 2.72 -15.12 -21.72
CA ASN A 141 3.60 -16.16 -22.25
C ASN A 141 4.81 -15.57 -23.02
N SER A 142 5.64 -16.45 -23.60
CA SER A 142 6.81 -16.04 -24.39
C SER A 142 6.49 -15.27 -25.69
N SER A 143 5.24 -15.29 -26.14
CA SER A 143 4.70 -14.49 -27.25
C SER A 143 4.13 -13.14 -26.83
N ASN A 144 4.14 -12.83 -25.52
CA ASN A 144 3.41 -11.73 -24.89
C ASN A 144 1.89 -11.89 -24.89
N ASP A 145 1.35 -13.07 -25.21
CA ASP A 145 -0.10 -13.27 -25.12
C ASP A 145 -0.47 -13.46 -23.64
N PRO A 146 -1.53 -12.79 -23.15
CA PRO A 146 -2.10 -13.06 -21.85
C PRO A 146 -2.58 -14.50 -21.75
N LEU A 147 -2.70 -15.03 -20.54
CA LEU A 147 -3.04 -16.42 -20.29
C LEU A 147 -4.46 -16.54 -19.70
N LYS A 148 -5.21 -17.54 -20.18
CA LYS A 148 -6.52 -17.93 -19.62
C LYS A 148 -6.42 -19.27 -18.89
N THR A 149 -5.41 -19.38 -18.04
CA THR A 149 -5.09 -20.60 -17.29
C THR A 149 -4.70 -20.24 -15.86
N SER A 150 -4.98 -21.16 -14.95
CA SER A 150 -4.54 -21.12 -13.57
C SER A 150 -3.97 -22.47 -13.16
N GLU A 151 -3.17 -22.47 -12.10
CA GLU A 151 -2.50 -23.64 -11.58
C GLU A 151 -2.51 -23.59 -10.05
N LEU A 152 -2.61 -24.77 -9.43
CA LEU A 152 -2.59 -24.96 -7.98
C LEU A 152 -1.36 -25.80 -7.64
N TYR A 153 -0.53 -25.31 -6.74
CA TYR A 153 0.63 -26.02 -6.24
C TYR A 153 0.40 -26.52 -4.82
N ASP A 154 0.73 -27.79 -4.59
CA ASP A 154 0.74 -28.38 -3.26
C ASP A 154 2.19 -28.60 -2.81
N LEU A 155 2.58 -27.90 -1.74
CA LEU A 155 3.93 -27.97 -1.17
C LEU A 155 4.23 -29.34 -0.54
N LYS A 156 3.23 -30.06 -0.04
CA LYS A 156 3.43 -31.36 0.63
C LYS A 156 3.83 -32.44 -0.36
N THR A 157 3.29 -32.37 -1.57
CA THR A 157 3.57 -33.34 -2.64
C THR A 157 4.58 -32.83 -3.65
N ASP A 158 4.94 -31.54 -3.62
CA ASP A 158 5.74 -30.87 -4.63
C ASP A 158 5.15 -31.09 -6.03
N THR A 159 3.87 -30.76 -6.19
CA THR A 159 3.17 -30.97 -7.46
C THR A 159 2.29 -29.79 -7.82
N TRP A 160 2.35 -29.42 -9.10
CA TRP A 160 1.37 -28.55 -9.72
C TRP A 160 0.17 -29.36 -10.23
N THR A 161 -1.00 -28.74 -10.24
CA THR A 161 -2.22 -29.25 -10.85
C THR A 161 -2.92 -28.13 -11.59
N LYS A 162 -3.77 -28.50 -12.56
CA LYS A 162 -4.53 -27.52 -13.32
C LYS A 162 -5.65 -26.95 -12.43
N GLY A 163 -5.69 -25.62 -12.31
CA GLY A 163 -6.76 -24.92 -11.61
C GLY A 163 -7.96 -24.57 -12.50
N PRO A 164 -8.99 -23.92 -11.94
CA PRO A 164 -10.15 -23.44 -12.67
C PRO A 164 -9.80 -22.34 -13.68
N LYS A 165 -10.42 -22.36 -14.86
CA LYS A 165 -10.13 -21.36 -15.91
C LYS A 165 -10.58 -19.95 -15.48
N PRO A 166 -9.72 -18.93 -15.57
CA PRO A 166 -10.13 -17.53 -15.40
C PRO A 166 -11.23 -17.12 -16.39
N LEU A 167 -11.99 -16.07 -16.06
CA LEU A 167 -13.11 -15.59 -16.89
C LEU A 167 -12.65 -15.08 -18.27
N SER A 168 -11.45 -14.53 -18.36
CA SER A 168 -10.80 -14.05 -19.60
C SER A 168 -9.33 -14.40 -19.64
N TRP A 169 -8.72 -14.20 -20.81
CA TRP A 169 -7.27 -14.03 -20.89
C TRP A 169 -6.89 -12.84 -20.03
N ILE A 170 -5.89 -12.99 -19.16
CA ILE A 170 -5.63 -12.02 -18.10
C ILE A 170 -4.15 -11.99 -17.72
N GLN A 171 -3.62 -10.78 -17.58
CA GLN A 171 -2.29 -10.47 -17.04
C GLN A 171 -2.36 -9.15 -16.29
N ARG A 172 -1.38 -8.86 -15.41
CA ARG A 172 -1.28 -7.59 -14.66
C ARG A 172 -2.56 -7.27 -13.85
N HIS A 173 -3.24 -8.34 -13.42
CA HIS A 173 -4.33 -8.34 -12.47
C HIS A 173 -3.78 -8.58 -11.06
N THR A 174 -4.64 -8.41 -10.07
CA THR A 174 -4.29 -8.60 -8.66
C THR A 174 -5.03 -9.81 -8.08
N HIS A 175 -4.41 -10.41 -7.07
CA HIS A 175 -5.09 -11.28 -6.13
C HIS A 175 -5.16 -10.58 -4.78
N THR A 176 -6.28 -10.75 -4.08
CA THR A 176 -6.40 -10.37 -2.67
C THR A 176 -7.04 -11.54 -1.92
N LEU A 177 -6.34 -12.07 -0.92
CA LEU A 177 -6.87 -13.12 -0.04
C LEU A 177 -7.84 -12.47 0.95
N LEU A 178 -9.05 -13.01 1.07
CA LEU A 178 -10.08 -12.56 2.00
C LEU A 178 -10.00 -13.35 3.32
N ASP A 179 -10.60 -12.81 4.37
CA ASP A 179 -10.62 -13.43 5.71
C ASP A 179 -11.30 -14.80 5.73
N ASP A 180 -12.27 -15.02 4.85
CA ASP A 180 -12.95 -16.31 4.68
C ASP A 180 -12.16 -17.35 3.87
N GLY A 181 -10.95 -17.00 3.43
CA GLY A 181 -10.04 -17.87 2.71
C GLY A 181 -10.22 -17.88 1.20
N ARG A 182 -11.23 -17.20 0.65
CA ARG A 182 -11.39 -17.03 -0.80
C ARG A 182 -10.36 -16.02 -1.33
N VAL A 183 -10.00 -16.16 -2.60
CA VAL A 183 -9.09 -15.21 -3.28
C VAL A 183 -9.87 -14.44 -4.32
N ILE A 184 -9.98 -13.12 -4.17
CA ILE A 184 -10.56 -12.30 -5.24
C ILE A 184 -9.51 -12.03 -6.33
N ILE A 185 -9.96 -11.99 -7.58
CA ILE A 185 -9.20 -11.77 -8.79
C ILE A 185 -9.79 -10.52 -9.45
N ILE A 186 -9.00 -9.44 -9.54
CA ILE A 186 -9.52 -8.13 -9.98
C ILE A 186 -8.77 -7.63 -11.22
N GLY A 187 -9.53 -7.21 -12.23
CA GLY A 187 -9.05 -6.46 -13.38
C GLY A 187 -8.06 -7.22 -14.26
N GLY A 188 -6.96 -6.56 -14.61
CA GLY A 188 -5.97 -7.03 -15.58
C GLY A 188 -6.24 -6.56 -17.00
N THR A 189 -5.52 -7.12 -17.95
CA THR A 189 -5.70 -6.84 -19.38
C THR A 189 -5.66 -8.11 -20.20
N ASP A 190 -6.42 -8.13 -21.30
CA ASP A 190 -6.42 -9.17 -22.32
C ASP A 190 -5.65 -8.73 -23.60
N ASP A 191 -4.68 -7.82 -23.44
CA ASP A 191 -3.94 -7.05 -24.47
C ASP A 191 -4.77 -6.04 -25.25
N LEU A 192 -6.06 -6.29 -25.48
CA LEU A 192 -6.94 -5.38 -26.20
C LEU A 192 -7.40 -4.25 -25.29
N SER A 193 -7.88 -4.60 -24.09
CA SER A 193 -8.53 -3.69 -23.16
C SER A 193 -8.10 -3.91 -21.71
N GLN A 194 -8.24 -2.90 -20.86
CA GLN A 194 -8.25 -3.12 -19.42
C GLN A 194 -9.59 -3.75 -19.01
N LEU A 195 -9.54 -4.70 -18.09
CA LEU A 195 -10.69 -5.50 -17.69
C LEU A 195 -11.40 -4.88 -16.48
N LYS A 196 -12.73 -4.90 -16.51
CA LYS A 196 -13.62 -4.56 -15.39
C LYS A 196 -13.95 -5.76 -14.50
N LYS A 197 -13.50 -6.94 -14.91
CA LYS A 197 -13.97 -8.23 -14.39
C LYS A 197 -13.43 -8.48 -12.99
N THR A 198 -14.32 -9.00 -12.16
CA THR A 198 -14.01 -9.47 -10.81
C THR A 198 -14.54 -10.89 -10.66
N ALA A 199 -13.78 -11.71 -9.96
CA ALA A 199 -14.17 -13.08 -9.63
C ALA A 199 -13.54 -13.48 -8.30
N PHE A 200 -14.14 -14.41 -7.58
CA PHE A 200 -13.42 -15.09 -6.50
C PHE A 200 -13.08 -16.53 -6.90
N PHE A 201 -11.94 -16.99 -6.40
CA PHE A 201 -11.57 -18.39 -6.34
C PHE A 201 -11.90 -18.92 -4.93
N ASP A 202 -12.65 -20.01 -4.87
CA ASP A 202 -12.96 -20.73 -3.63
C ASP A 202 -12.11 -22.00 -3.53
N PRO A 203 -11.15 -22.08 -2.58
CA PRO A 203 -10.31 -23.25 -2.40
C PRO A 203 -11.06 -24.49 -1.92
N ALA A 204 -12.25 -24.35 -1.31
CA ALA A 204 -13.03 -25.49 -0.85
C ALA A 204 -13.66 -26.26 -2.03
N THR A 205 -13.93 -25.57 -3.14
CA THR A 205 -14.57 -26.15 -4.33
C THR A 205 -13.68 -26.15 -5.56
N ASP A 206 -12.51 -25.52 -5.50
CA ASP A 206 -11.61 -25.27 -6.63
C ASP A 206 -12.33 -24.60 -7.82
N THR A 207 -13.25 -23.68 -7.53
CA THR A 207 -14.05 -22.98 -8.55
C THR A 207 -13.77 -21.48 -8.59
N ILE A 208 -13.94 -20.89 -9.79
CA ILE A 208 -13.97 -19.45 -9.99
C ILE A 208 -15.41 -19.02 -10.24
N THR A 209 -15.89 -18.06 -9.44
CA THR A 209 -17.24 -17.51 -9.53
C THR A 209 -17.17 -16.04 -9.93
N LYS A 210 -17.97 -15.65 -10.92
CA LYS A 210 -18.07 -14.25 -11.37
C LYS A 210 -18.75 -13.41 -10.29
N LEU A 211 -18.23 -12.20 -10.08
CA LEU A 211 -18.76 -11.17 -9.19
C LEU A 211 -19.17 -9.92 -9.96
N ALA A 212 -19.67 -8.90 -9.26
CA ALA A 212 -19.92 -7.58 -9.81
C ALA A 212 -18.65 -6.99 -10.44
N GLU A 213 -18.82 -6.29 -11.55
CA GLU A 213 -17.72 -5.67 -12.30
C GLU A 213 -17.48 -4.24 -11.84
N MET A 214 -16.22 -3.80 -11.88
CA MET A 214 -15.83 -2.40 -11.65
C MET A 214 -16.48 -1.49 -12.71
N ALA A 215 -16.68 -0.22 -12.38
CA ALA A 215 -17.07 0.79 -13.35
C ALA A 215 -15.94 1.05 -14.36
N THR A 216 -14.69 1.09 -13.90
CA THR A 216 -13.50 1.36 -14.73
C THR A 216 -12.68 0.09 -14.96
N GLY A 217 -12.23 -0.13 -16.19
CA GLY A 217 -11.33 -1.25 -16.52
C GLY A 217 -9.91 -0.92 -16.07
N ARG A 218 -9.25 -1.83 -15.34
CA ARG A 218 -7.94 -1.55 -14.72
C ARG A 218 -6.93 -2.68 -14.94
N SER A 219 -5.69 -2.31 -15.24
CA SER A 219 -4.50 -3.19 -15.22
C SER A 219 -3.32 -2.42 -14.62
N ASN A 220 -2.29 -3.09 -14.09
CA ASN A 220 -1.20 -2.39 -13.35
C ASN A 220 -1.72 -1.48 -12.23
N HIS A 221 -2.87 -1.84 -11.65
CA HIS A 221 -3.45 -1.20 -10.48
C HIS A 221 -2.99 -1.95 -9.23
N THR A 222 -3.26 -1.39 -8.07
CA THR A 222 -3.12 -2.10 -6.79
C THR A 222 -4.51 -2.40 -6.21
N ALA A 223 -4.61 -3.49 -5.46
CA ALA A 223 -5.80 -3.87 -4.71
C ALA A 223 -5.38 -4.15 -3.26
N THR A 224 -5.95 -3.40 -2.32
CA THR A 224 -5.61 -3.44 -0.90
C THR A 224 -6.83 -3.91 -0.12
N LEU A 225 -6.68 -5.00 0.65
CA LEU A 225 -7.69 -5.40 1.63
C LEU A 225 -7.67 -4.38 2.77
N LEU A 226 -8.83 -3.80 3.07
CA LEU A 226 -9.03 -2.84 4.16
C LEU A 226 -9.33 -3.59 5.46
N LEU A 227 -9.16 -2.90 6.61
CA LEU A 227 -9.40 -3.48 7.94
C LEU A 227 -10.87 -3.91 8.18
N ASP A 228 -11.80 -3.37 7.39
CA ASP A 228 -13.22 -3.72 7.44
C ASP A 228 -13.62 -4.83 6.45
N GLY A 229 -12.65 -5.45 5.78
CA GLY A 229 -12.86 -6.54 4.82
C GLY A 229 -13.22 -6.07 3.40
N ARG A 230 -13.42 -4.77 3.17
CA ARG A 230 -13.60 -4.22 1.82
C ARG A 230 -12.25 -4.16 1.07
N ILE A 231 -12.30 -3.95 -0.24
CA ILE A 231 -11.09 -3.97 -1.08
C ILE A 231 -11.00 -2.67 -1.87
N LEU A 232 -9.99 -1.86 -1.58
CA LEU A 232 -9.70 -0.65 -2.32
C LEU A 232 -8.86 -0.98 -3.57
N VAL A 233 -9.33 -0.55 -4.73
CA VAL A 233 -8.60 -0.63 -6.00
C VAL A 233 -8.27 0.75 -6.50
N THR A 234 -7.00 1.01 -6.77
CA THR A 234 -6.52 2.37 -7.07
C THR A 234 -5.76 2.40 -8.39
N GLY A 235 -6.02 3.44 -9.19
CA GLY A 235 -5.31 3.71 -10.43
C GLY A 235 -5.36 2.56 -11.44
N GLY A 236 -4.26 2.40 -12.16
CA GLY A 236 -4.08 1.47 -13.26
C GLY A 236 -4.09 2.15 -14.63
N GLY A 237 -3.69 1.40 -15.63
CA GLY A 237 -3.59 1.83 -17.02
C GLY A 237 -3.10 0.69 -17.89
N LYS A 238 -3.27 0.81 -19.22
CA LYS A 238 -2.92 -0.27 -20.15
C LYS A 238 -1.41 -0.48 -20.18
N ARG A 239 -0.68 0.52 -20.68
CA ARG A 239 0.77 0.43 -20.78
C ARG A 239 1.46 1.77 -20.66
N GLU A 240 0.91 2.84 -21.22
CA GLU A 240 1.53 4.15 -21.26
C GLU A 240 1.10 5.06 -20.12
N LEU A 241 1.90 6.09 -19.84
CA LEU A 241 1.59 7.07 -18.79
C LEU A 241 0.28 7.79 -19.06
N SER A 242 -0.04 8.06 -20.32
CA SER A 242 -1.32 8.64 -20.74
C SER A 242 -2.53 7.74 -20.45
N ASP A 243 -2.31 6.44 -20.20
CA ASP A 243 -3.37 5.49 -19.86
C ASP A 243 -3.64 5.45 -18.35
N ALA A 244 -2.84 6.18 -17.54
CA ALA A 244 -3.01 6.22 -16.10
C ALA A 244 -4.38 6.80 -15.74
N THR A 245 -5.02 6.25 -14.72
CA THR A 245 -6.22 6.84 -14.11
C THR A 245 -5.94 7.29 -12.68
N ASP A 246 -6.61 8.37 -12.29
CA ASP A 246 -6.67 8.89 -10.93
C ASP A 246 -7.84 8.30 -10.13
N THR A 247 -8.75 7.59 -10.78
CA THR A 247 -9.94 7.04 -10.11
C THR A 247 -9.58 5.87 -9.20
N ALA A 248 -10.38 5.68 -8.16
CA ALA A 248 -10.34 4.51 -7.30
C ALA A 248 -11.76 3.99 -7.01
N GLU A 249 -11.86 2.70 -6.69
CA GLU A 249 -13.13 2.04 -6.39
C GLU A 249 -12.96 1.09 -5.20
N VAL A 250 -13.98 0.95 -4.37
CA VAL A 250 -14.02 -0.01 -3.26
C VAL A 250 -15.01 -1.12 -3.60
N TYR A 251 -14.58 -2.37 -3.41
CA TYR A 251 -15.45 -3.54 -3.46
C TYR A 251 -15.91 -3.93 -2.06
N ASP A 252 -17.22 -4.15 -1.92
CA ASP A 252 -17.84 -4.74 -0.75
C ASP A 252 -18.15 -6.23 -1.03
N PRO A 253 -17.43 -7.19 -0.42
CA PRO A 253 -17.66 -8.61 -0.61
C PRO A 253 -19.00 -9.13 -0.03
N GLU A 254 -19.59 -8.45 0.95
CA GLU A 254 -20.87 -8.86 1.54
C GLU A 254 -22.04 -8.48 0.61
N ALA A 255 -21.97 -7.29 0.03
CA ALA A 255 -22.99 -6.80 -0.89
C ALA A 255 -22.78 -7.26 -2.35
N ASP A 256 -21.58 -7.73 -2.70
CA ASP A 256 -21.13 -7.92 -4.08
C ASP A 256 -21.35 -6.67 -4.94
N THR A 257 -20.84 -5.53 -4.45
CA THR A 257 -20.99 -4.24 -5.14
C THR A 257 -19.70 -3.45 -5.16
N TRP A 258 -19.54 -2.64 -6.21
CA TRP A 258 -18.48 -1.63 -6.32
C TRP A 258 -19.05 -0.24 -6.08
N SER A 259 -18.30 0.59 -5.36
CA SER A 259 -18.59 2.01 -5.16
C SER A 259 -17.37 2.86 -5.48
N SER A 260 -17.59 4.12 -5.88
CA SER A 260 -16.50 5.08 -6.08
C SER A 260 -15.74 5.33 -4.77
N ALA A 261 -14.41 5.33 -4.86
CA ALA A 261 -13.52 5.67 -3.76
C ALA A 261 -12.94 7.09 -3.90
N GLY A 262 -13.57 7.93 -4.71
CA GLY A 262 -13.04 9.24 -5.08
C GLY A 262 -11.92 9.16 -6.13
N ARG A 263 -11.20 10.27 -6.27
CA ARG A 263 -10.09 10.42 -7.21
C ARG A 263 -8.84 10.89 -6.47
N MET A 264 -7.71 10.27 -6.79
CA MET A 264 -6.38 10.74 -6.43
C MET A 264 -6.10 12.08 -7.12
N ASN A 265 -5.16 12.85 -6.59
CA ASN A 265 -4.65 14.07 -7.21
C ASN A 265 -3.84 13.76 -8.46
N GLU A 266 -3.09 12.66 -8.43
CA GLU A 266 -2.27 12.22 -9.56
C GLU A 266 -2.81 10.91 -10.15
N ALA A 267 -2.82 10.82 -11.48
CA ALA A 267 -3.15 9.58 -12.16
C ALA A 267 -1.99 8.59 -12.06
N ARG A 268 -2.28 7.36 -11.62
CA ARG A 268 -1.24 6.37 -11.29
C ARG A 268 -1.43 5.06 -12.04
N LEU A 269 -0.32 4.49 -12.53
CA LEU A 269 -0.22 3.07 -12.88
C LEU A 269 1.15 2.54 -12.48
N SER A 270 1.26 1.24 -12.18
CA SER A 270 2.51 0.64 -11.67
C SER A 270 3.05 1.34 -10.41
N HIS A 271 2.17 1.89 -9.60
CA HIS A 271 2.44 2.43 -8.27
C HIS A 271 2.38 1.31 -7.22
N THR A 272 2.77 1.63 -5.99
CA THR A 272 2.56 0.74 -4.85
C THR A 272 1.50 1.31 -3.91
N ALA A 273 0.82 0.42 -3.19
CA ALA A 273 -0.17 0.80 -2.18
C ALA A 273 -0.01 -0.09 -0.95
N HIS A 274 -0.10 0.52 0.24
CA HIS A 274 0.13 -0.16 1.51
C HIS A 274 -0.93 0.26 2.52
N LEU A 275 -1.57 -0.73 3.14
CA LEU A 275 -2.44 -0.50 4.30
C LEU A 275 -1.54 -0.09 5.48
N LEU A 276 -1.85 1.04 6.08
CA LEU A 276 -1.17 1.61 7.24
C LEU A 276 -1.79 1.10 8.55
N PRO A 277 -1.10 1.21 9.69
CA PRO A 277 -1.60 0.75 11.00
C PRO A 277 -2.91 1.41 11.45
N ASP A 278 -3.17 2.64 11.00
CA ASP A 278 -4.39 3.42 11.27
C ASP A 278 -5.55 3.06 10.31
N GLY A 279 -5.37 2.06 9.44
CA GLY A 279 -6.40 1.63 8.49
C GLY A 279 -6.46 2.44 7.19
N LYS A 280 -5.69 3.51 7.05
CA LYS A 280 -5.58 4.26 5.80
C LYS A 280 -4.70 3.53 4.78
N VAL A 281 -4.76 3.94 3.51
CA VAL A 281 -3.94 3.35 2.44
C VAL A 281 -3.00 4.39 1.84
N LEU A 282 -1.70 4.22 2.05
CA LEU A 282 -0.67 4.99 1.37
C LEU A 282 -0.55 4.52 -0.08
N VAL A 283 -0.55 5.46 -1.03
CA VAL A 283 -0.30 5.23 -2.45
C VAL A 283 0.88 6.07 -2.89
N THR A 284 1.89 5.44 -3.50
CA THR A 284 3.14 6.12 -3.83
C THR A 284 3.75 5.70 -5.17
N GLY A 285 4.42 6.67 -5.79
CA GLY A 285 5.01 6.54 -7.11
C GLY A 285 4.00 6.31 -8.23
N SER A 286 4.52 6.13 -9.43
CA SER A 286 3.78 5.80 -10.66
C SER A 286 4.77 5.61 -11.79
N LYS A 287 4.35 4.98 -12.89
CA LYS A 287 5.03 5.13 -14.19
C LYS A 287 5.27 6.62 -14.46
N GLY A 288 6.45 6.98 -14.96
CA GLY A 288 6.85 8.39 -15.10
C GLY A 288 7.62 8.96 -13.93
N LYS A 289 7.97 8.13 -12.92
CA LYS A 289 8.84 8.50 -11.79
C LYS A 289 8.22 9.60 -10.95
N LEU A 290 6.97 9.41 -10.56
CA LEU A 290 6.27 10.34 -9.70
C LEU A 290 6.82 10.28 -8.28
N ALA A 291 7.04 11.43 -7.65
CA ALA A 291 7.51 11.53 -6.26
C ALA A 291 6.37 11.70 -5.25
N THR A 292 5.20 12.15 -5.71
CA THR A 292 4.07 12.42 -4.83
C THR A 292 3.53 11.13 -4.22
N SER A 293 3.06 11.27 -2.98
CA SER A 293 2.38 10.22 -2.23
C SER A 293 1.04 10.76 -1.72
N GLU A 294 0.06 9.88 -1.63
CA GLU A 294 -1.29 10.22 -1.23
C GLU A 294 -1.82 9.14 -0.29
N VAL A 295 -2.75 9.51 0.57
CA VAL A 295 -3.36 8.63 1.55
C VAL A 295 -4.86 8.60 1.33
N TYR A 296 -5.42 7.41 1.18
CA TYR A 296 -6.85 7.19 1.17
C TYR A 296 -7.35 6.86 2.57
N ASP A 297 -8.37 7.57 3.00
CA ASP A 297 -9.09 7.32 4.24
C ASP A 297 -10.41 6.56 3.94
N PRO A 298 -10.51 5.27 4.28
CA PRO A 298 -11.71 4.47 4.00
C PRO A 298 -12.95 4.86 4.81
N GLU A 299 -12.80 5.64 5.88
CA GLU A 299 -13.91 6.05 6.74
C GLU A 299 -14.60 7.28 6.18
N THR A 300 -13.83 8.27 5.73
CA THR A 300 -14.34 9.48 5.09
C THR A 300 -14.49 9.34 3.57
N ASN A 301 -13.99 8.24 3.00
CA ASN A 301 -13.94 7.99 1.56
C ASN A 301 -13.23 9.12 0.78
N SER A 302 -12.13 9.65 1.34
CA SER A 302 -11.42 10.80 0.81
C SER A 302 -9.93 10.55 0.61
N TRP A 303 -9.33 11.31 -0.30
CA TRP A 303 -7.89 11.32 -0.55
C TRP A 303 -7.26 12.58 0.01
N SER A 304 -6.08 12.45 0.62
CA SER A 304 -5.24 13.57 1.04
C SER A 304 -3.81 13.39 0.56
N THR A 305 -3.13 14.48 0.21
CA THR A 305 -1.70 14.45 -0.08
C THR A 305 -0.88 14.30 1.19
N THR A 306 0.27 13.63 1.11
CA THR A 306 1.29 13.58 2.16
C THR A 306 2.63 14.06 1.59
N CYS A 307 3.69 14.18 2.41
CA CYS A 307 4.99 14.60 1.90
C CYS A 307 5.43 13.71 0.71
N PRO A 308 6.03 14.30 -0.34
CA PRO A 308 6.56 13.54 -1.46
C PRO A 308 7.83 12.78 -1.04
N MET A 309 8.10 11.69 -1.75
CA MET A 309 9.43 11.07 -1.75
C MET A 309 10.46 12.09 -2.24
N MET A 310 11.70 11.97 -1.79
CA MET A 310 12.82 12.75 -2.30
C MET A 310 13.16 12.37 -3.75
N ILE A 311 12.92 11.10 -4.12
CA ILE A 311 13.16 10.59 -5.47
C ILE A 311 11.87 10.01 -6.03
N GLY A 312 11.44 10.53 -7.17
CA GLY A 312 10.31 9.98 -7.90
C GLY A 312 10.62 8.60 -8.50
N ARG A 313 9.67 7.66 -8.38
CA ARG A 313 9.92 6.23 -8.70
C ARG A 313 8.80 5.57 -9.48
N SER A 314 9.19 4.70 -10.42
CA SER A 314 8.34 3.74 -11.15
C SER A 314 8.93 2.34 -11.04
N ASP A 315 8.11 1.29 -11.19
CA ASP A 315 8.58 -0.11 -11.16
C ASP A 315 9.41 -0.44 -9.89
N HIS A 316 9.15 0.28 -8.80
CA HIS A 316 9.73 0.06 -7.47
C HIS A 316 8.88 -0.98 -6.72
N SER A 317 9.38 -1.44 -5.58
CA SER A 317 8.62 -2.30 -4.67
C SER A 317 8.59 -1.67 -3.28
N GLY A 318 7.62 -2.06 -2.46
CA GLY A 318 7.56 -1.58 -1.08
C GLY A 318 6.93 -2.58 -0.14
N SER A 319 7.17 -2.42 1.15
CA SER A 319 6.58 -3.27 2.18
C SER A 319 6.38 -2.52 3.49
N LEU A 320 5.35 -2.94 4.23
CA LEU A 320 5.09 -2.50 5.59
C LEU A 320 6.10 -3.15 6.53
N LEU A 321 6.86 -2.34 7.26
CA LEU A 321 7.79 -2.78 8.28
C LEU A 321 7.04 -3.20 9.55
N ALA A 322 7.69 -4.02 10.39
CA ALA A 322 7.09 -4.50 11.64
C ALA A 322 6.71 -3.38 12.62
N ASP A 323 7.34 -2.22 12.48
CA ASP A 323 7.05 -1.02 13.26
C ASP A 323 5.95 -0.14 12.64
N GLY A 324 5.32 -0.56 11.53
CA GLY A 324 4.23 0.15 10.85
C GLY A 324 4.65 1.18 9.81
N ARG A 325 5.95 1.45 9.63
CA ARG A 325 6.45 2.31 8.54
C ARG A 325 6.46 1.60 7.20
N VAL A 326 6.61 2.33 6.10
CA VAL A 326 6.65 1.73 4.75
C VAL A 326 8.02 1.95 4.11
N LEU A 327 8.74 0.87 3.82
CA LEU A 327 9.97 0.91 3.03
C LEU A 327 9.65 0.77 1.55
N VAL A 328 10.07 1.75 0.74
CA VAL A 328 10.11 1.63 -0.73
C VAL A 328 11.55 1.49 -1.22
N SER A 329 11.78 0.66 -2.23
CA SER A 329 13.12 0.34 -2.72
C SER A 329 13.21 0.26 -4.25
N GLY A 330 14.35 0.73 -4.78
CA GLY A 330 14.72 0.61 -6.18
C GLY A 330 13.75 1.30 -7.14
N GLY A 331 13.53 0.69 -8.30
CA GLY A 331 12.70 1.27 -9.37
C GLY A 331 13.43 2.29 -10.23
N GLU A 332 12.84 2.72 -11.34
CA GLU A 332 13.43 3.77 -12.17
C GLU A 332 13.37 5.12 -11.44
N GLY A 333 14.34 6.00 -11.69
CA GLY A 333 14.54 7.23 -10.90
C GLY A 333 15.91 7.17 -10.27
N ASN A 334 16.02 6.45 -9.15
CA ASN A 334 17.30 5.98 -8.62
C ASN A 334 17.20 4.53 -8.13
N ILE A 335 17.74 3.62 -8.95
CA ILE A 335 17.54 2.16 -8.85
C ILE A 335 18.22 1.50 -7.64
N ASP A 336 19.13 2.18 -6.94
CA ASP A 336 19.79 1.66 -5.72
C ASP A 336 19.22 2.26 -4.43
N SER A 337 18.37 3.27 -4.55
CA SER A 337 17.93 4.06 -3.40
C SER A 337 16.75 3.41 -2.70
N THR A 338 16.61 3.69 -1.42
CA THR A 338 15.43 3.36 -0.64
C THR A 338 14.98 4.56 0.19
N GLU A 339 13.70 4.58 0.53
CA GLU A 339 13.09 5.61 1.35
C GLU A 339 12.08 4.96 2.30
N ILE A 340 11.94 5.51 3.50
CA ILE A 340 11.04 5.00 4.53
C ILE A 340 10.03 6.09 4.87
N TYR A 341 8.76 5.77 4.71
CA TYR A 341 7.63 6.60 5.10
C TYR A 341 7.25 6.35 6.55
N ASP A 342 7.14 7.42 7.32
CA ASP A 342 6.62 7.39 8.69
C ASP A 342 5.14 7.84 8.68
N PRO A 343 4.18 6.95 8.96
CA PRO A 343 2.76 7.29 8.94
C PRO A 343 2.33 8.20 10.10
N TRP A 344 3.13 8.33 11.16
CA TRP A 344 2.81 9.21 12.30
C TRP A 344 3.16 10.66 12.04
N THR A 345 4.14 10.92 11.18
CA THR A 345 4.55 12.29 10.79
C THR A 345 4.11 12.65 9.37
N GLY A 346 3.84 11.65 8.53
CA GLY A 346 3.55 11.82 7.11
C GLY A 346 4.80 12.10 6.26
N GLU A 347 5.99 11.92 6.81
CA GLU A 347 7.27 12.27 6.19
C GLU A 347 7.99 11.06 5.56
N TRP A 348 8.83 11.35 4.57
CA TRP A 348 9.78 10.39 4.00
C TRP A 348 11.19 10.67 4.51
N SER A 349 11.91 9.61 4.86
CA SER A 349 13.31 9.66 5.26
C SER A 349 14.16 8.78 4.33
N PRO A 350 15.44 9.14 4.08
CA PRO A 350 16.35 8.27 3.34
C PRO A 350 16.52 6.94 4.08
N GLY A 351 16.35 5.83 3.36
CA GLY A 351 16.70 4.51 3.84
C GLY A 351 18.09 4.06 3.35
N PRO A 352 18.56 2.88 3.77
CA PRO A 352 19.83 2.35 3.31
C PRO A 352 19.79 1.93 1.84
N LYS A 353 20.90 2.13 1.12
CA LYS A 353 20.97 1.75 -0.30
C LYS A 353 20.97 0.24 -0.48
N LEU A 354 20.34 -0.22 -1.56
CA LEU A 354 20.44 -1.60 -2.03
C LEU A 354 21.88 -1.90 -2.45
N ASN A 355 22.42 -3.08 -2.11
CA ASN A 355 23.73 -3.49 -2.62
C ASN A 355 23.65 -3.81 -4.12
N VAL A 356 22.51 -4.30 -4.59
CA VAL A 356 22.24 -4.53 -6.00
C VAL A 356 21.08 -3.66 -6.45
N SER A 357 21.42 -2.62 -7.21
CA SER A 357 20.46 -1.71 -7.83
C SER A 357 19.53 -2.48 -8.78
N ARG A 358 18.21 -2.27 -8.66
CA ARG A 358 17.21 -3.07 -9.40
C ARG A 358 15.86 -2.36 -9.54
N ASN A 359 15.15 -2.69 -10.61
CA ASN A 359 13.72 -2.42 -10.77
C ASN A 359 12.95 -3.72 -11.08
N ARG A 360 11.61 -3.69 -10.94
CA ARG A 360 10.75 -4.87 -11.16
C ARG A 360 11.16 -6.10 -10.34
N HIS A 361 11.84 -5.85 -9.23
CA HIS A 361 12.06 -6.82 -8.17
C HIS A 361 10.80 -6.94 -7.33
N MET A 362 10.72 -8.03 -6.58
CA MET A 362 9.65 -8.23 -5.61
C MET A 362 10.22 -8.09 -4.20
N GLN A 363 9.44 -7.46 -3.34
CA GLN A 363 9.75 -7.23 -1.94
C GLN A 363 8.64 -7.84 -1.08
N ILE A 364 9.01 -8.52 0.01
CA ILE A 364 8.06 -9.09 0.96
C ILE A 364 8.59 -8.94 2.39
N THR A 365 7.71 -8.69 3.36
CA THR A 365 8.07 -8.71 4.79
C THR A 365 7.94 -10.13 5.32
N MET A 366 9.02 -10.61 5.93
CA MET A 366 9.11 -11.93 6.56
C MET A 366 8.50 -11.92 7.96
N GLN A 367 8.27 -13.11 8.51
CA GLN A 367 7.68 -13.29 9.85
C GLN A 367 8.52 -12.67 10.98
N ASP A 368 9.83 -12.52 10.80
CA ASP A 368 10.73 -11.89 11.77
C ASP A 368 10.82 -10.36 11.64
N GLY A 369 10.00 -9.77 10.77
CA GLY A 369 9.96 -8.33 10.48
C GLY A 369 11.04 -7.86 9.51
N SER A 370 11.93 -8.74 9.04
CA SER A 370 12.87 -8.39 7.98
C SER A 370 12.18 -8.31 6.62
N VAL A 371 12.73 -7.50 5.74
CA VAL A 371 12.27 -7.32 4.38
C VAL A 371 13.19 -8.07 3.43
N LEU A 372 12.62 -8.96 2.63
CA LEU A 372 13.32 -9.74 1.63
C LEU A 372 13.10 -9.17 0.23
N ILE A 373 14.18 -8.96 -0.52
CA ILE A 373 14.15 -8.52 -1.91
C ILE A 373 14.67 -9.62 -2.84
N THR A 374 13.88 -9.95 -3.86
CA THR A 374 14.18 -11.01 -4.83
C THR A 374 14.11 -10.50 -6.28
N GLY A 375 15.01 -11.00 -7.11
CA GLY A 375 15.00 -10.77 -8.56
C GLY A 375 15.19 -9.32 -8.97
N GLY A 376 14.58 -8.94 -10.08
CA GLY A 376 14.62 -7.60 -10.66
C GLY A 376 15.73 -7.41 -11.70
N GLN A 377 15.59 -6.37 -12.51
CA GLN A 377 16.55 -5.96 -13.53
C GLN A 377 17.49 -4.91 -12.94
N GLY A 378 18.77 -5.25 -12.82
CA GLY A 378 19.83 -4.27 -12.57
C GLY A 378 20.35 -3.64 -13.87
N PRO A 379 21.36 -2.75 -13.80
CA PRO A 379 21.90 -2.04 -14.96
C PRO A 379 22.37 -2.97 -16.09
N GLU A 380 23.03 -4.07 -15.73
CA GLU A 380 23.65 -4.99 -16.69
C GLU A 380 22.81 -6.26 -16.91
N LYS A 381 22.26 -6.82 -15.83
CA LYS A 381 21.61 -8.13 -15.84
C LYS A 381 20.51 -8.23 -14.79
N MET A 382 19.60 -9.17 -15.01
CA MET A 382 18.64 -9.56 -13.99
C MET A 382 19.36 -10.23 -12.82
N SER A 383 18.94 -9.91 -11.60
CA SER A 383 19.58 -10.39 -10.39
C SER A 383 19.10 -11.80 -10.01
N VAL A 384 20.03 -12.60 -9.51
CA VAL A 384 19.76 -13.81 -8.70
C VAL A 384 20.05 -13.56 -7.22
N VAL A 385 20.68 -12.42 -6.92
CA VAL A 385 21.10 -12.03 -5.59
C VAL A 385 19.88 -11.61 -4.79
N VAL A 386 19.84 -12.11 -3.58
CA VAL A 386 18.78 -11.90 -2.61
C VAL A 386 19.36 -11.02 -1.51
N GLU A 387 18.58 -10.05 -1.05
CA GLU A 387 19.02 -9.12 0.00
C GLU A 387 17.96 -8.98 1.08
N TYR A 388 18.40 -8.87 2.33
CA TYR A 388 17.56 -8.59 3.50
C TYR A 388 17.80 -7.18 3.99
N PHE A 389 16.75 -6.56 4.47
CA PHE A 389 16.84 -5.41 5.34
C PHE A 389 16.07 -5.70 6.61
N LYS A 390 16.76 -5.61 7.75
CA LYS A 390 16.12 -5.68 9.06
C LYS A 390 16.14 -4.28 9.65
N PRO A 391 14.98 -3.63 9.81
CA PRO A 391 14.96 -2.31 10.45
C PRO A 391 15.41 -2.45 11.91
N ASP A 392 16.18 -1.48 12.38
CA ASP A 392 16.43 -1.34 13.81
C ASP A 392 15.11 -1.14 14.57
N PRO A 393 14.98 -1.68 15.80
CA PRO A 393 13.82 -1.39 16.63
C PRO A 393 13.73 0.12 16.85
N VAL A 394 12.62 0.73 16.41
CA VAL A 394 12.32 2.12 16.75
C VAL A 394 11.86 2.13 18.20
N GLU A 395 12.52 2.93 19.05
CA GLU A 395 11.95 3.28 20.35
C GLU A 395 10.58 3.91 20.09
N THR A 396 9.53 3.31 20.66
CA THR A 396 8.13 3.74 20.46
C THR A 396 8.02 5.26 20.49
N GLN A 397 7.73 5.87 19.33
CA GLN A 397 7.47 7.29 19.29
C GLN A 397 6.20 7.57 20.10
N THR A 398 6.34 8.42 21.10
CA THR A 398 5.24 8.84 21.97
C THR A 398 4.46 9.96 21.29
N GLY A 399 3.26 9.63 20.79
CA GLY A 399 2.23 10.60 20.45
C GLY A 399 2.34 11.26 19.07
N PRO A 400 1.26 11.94 18.63
CA PRO A 400 1.22 12.63 17.34
C PRO A 400 2.19 13.81 17.39
N THR A 401 3.26 13.71 16.62
CA THR A 401 4.10 14.86 16.30
C THR A 401 3.42 15.58 15.14
N GLU A 402 3.40 16.92 15.14
CA GLU A 402 2.72 17.73 14.13
C GLU A 402 2.88 17.17 12.71
N LEU A 403 1.77 16.99 12.00
CA LEU A 403 1.78 16.59 10.59
C LEU A 403 2.42 17.71 9.76
N GLY A 404 3.62 17.44 9.24
CA GLY A 404 3.88 17.75 7.85
C GLY A 404 5.06 18.66 7.50
N CYS A 405 5.45 18.51 6.24
CA CYS A 405 6.37 19.35 5.49
C CYS A 405 5.74 20.70 5.08
N GLY A 406 5.11 21.43 6.01
CA GLY A 406 4.65 22.81 5.80
C GLY A 406 3.63 23.06 4.68
N GLY A 407 2.76 22.10 4.35
CA GLY A 407 1.76 22.25 3.27
C GLY A 407 0.36 21.87 3.73
N SER A 408 -0.57 22.83 3.62
CA SER A 408 -2.00 22.69 3.90
C SER A 408 -2.62 21.45 3.25
N LEU A 409 -3.58 20.82 3.95
CA LEU A 409 -4.56 19.90 3.33
C LEU A 409 -5.17 20.61 2.11
N VAL A 410 -4.80 20.18 0.91
CA VAL A 410 -5.54 20.56 -0.29
C VAL A 410 -6.64 19.50 -0.44
N ILE A 411 -7.78 19.76 0.18
CA ILE A 411 -9.02 19.10 -0.20
C ILE A 411 -9.40 19.75 -1.52
N LYS A 412 -9.48 18.96 -2.59
CA LYS A 412 -9.99 19.44 -3.87
C LYS A 412 -11.48 19.72 -3.70
N GLU A 413 -11.84 20.98 -3.52
CA GLU A 413 -13.20 21.43 -3.78
C GLU A 413 -13.45 21.25 -5.29
N ASP A 414 -14.59 20.65 -5.64
CA ASP A 414 -15.00 20.42 -7.02
C ASP A 414 -15.15 21.78 -7.74
N THR A 415 -14.08 22.25 -8.37
CA THR A 415 -14.12 23.38 -9.29
C THR A 415 -14.58 22.90 -10.67
N GLU A 416 -15.50 23.69 -11.20
CA GLU A 416 -16.26 23.58 -12.45
C GLU A 416 -15.53 23.05 -13.70
N GLU A 417 -16.34 22.38 -14.53
CA GLU A 417 -16.21 22.06 -15.97
C GLU A 417 -14.89 22.40 -16.68
N ASP A 418 -13.95 21.45 -16.69
CA ASP A 418 -12.90 21.42 -17.71
C ASP A 418 -13.35 20.61 -18.94
N THR A 419 -13.70 21.38 -19.96
CA THR A 419 -13.96 21.06 -21.36
C THR A 419 -13.57 19.64 -21.85
N TYR A 420 -14.61 18.90 -22.21
CA TYR A 420 -14.57 17.66 -22.97
C TYR A 420 -13.87 17.89 -24.33
N ASN A 421 -12.67 17.33 -24.55
CA ASN A 421 -12.03 17.34 -25.86
C ASN A 421 -12.66 16.27 -26.76
N ALA A 422 -13.61 16.71 -27.58
CA ALA A 422 -14.43 15.91 -28.49
C ALA A 422 -13.66 15.38 -29.73
N ASN A 423 -12.73 14.44 -29.54
CA ASN A 423 -12.11 13.69 -30.64
C ASN A 423 -12.09 12.17 -30.40
N SER A 424 -13.20 11.60 -29.94
CA SER A 424 -13.45 10.16 -30.05
C SER A 424 -14.79 9.94 -30.78
N PRO A 425 -14.79 9.27 -31.94
CA PRO A 425 -16.01 9.00 -32.68
C PRO A 425 -16.66 7.71 -32.15
N ASP A 426 -17.79 7.83 -31.46
CA ASP A 426 -18.97 7.00 -31.72
C ASP A 426 -20.20 7.55 -30.97
N THR A 427 -21.05 8.17 -31.79
CA THR A 427 -22.45 8.62 -31.70
C THR A 427 -23.28 8.36 -30.43
N ASP A 428 -23.69 9.47 -29.82
CA ASP A 428 -25.07 9.91 -29.52
C ASP A 428 -26.21 8.88 -29.45
N ALA A 429 -26.94 8.97 -28.33
CA ALA A 429 -28.40 9.25 -28.26
C ALA A 429 -29.16 8.32 -27.31
N ALA A 430 -29.19 8.69 -26.02
CA ALA A 430 -30.40 8.65 -25.18
C ALA A 430 -30.07 9.20 -23.80
N HIS A 431 -31.02 9.96 -23.23
CA HIS A 431 -31.05 10.49 -21.86
C HIS A 431 -30.51 11.92 -21.63
N SER A 432 -30.91 12.85 -22.51
CA SER A 432 -31.49 14.11 -22.00
C SER A 432 -32.96 13.83 -21.68
N ASP A 433 -33.35 14.08 -20.44
CA ASP A 433 -34.68 14.53 -19.99
C ASP A 433 -34.97 13.98 -18.60
N ARG A 434 -34.35 14.59 -17.59
CA ARG A 434 -35.00 14.79 -16.28
C ARG A 434 -34.18 15.76 -15.44
N PHE A 435 -34.87 16.78 -14.94
CA PHE A 435 -34.41 17.83 -14.03
C PHE A 435 -33.81 19.08 -14.66
N SER A 436 -34.59 19.72 -15.53
CA SER A 436 -34.71 21.18 -15.49
C SER A 436 -35.74 21.53 -14.42
N GLU A 437 -35.31 21.86 -13.20
CA GLU A 437 -36.02 22.74 -12.26
C GLU A 437 -35.21 22.85 -10.96
N ILE A 438 -34.75 24.07 -10.68
CA ILE A 438 -34.36 24.72 -9.42
C ILE A 438 -33.08 25.54 -9.68
N ASP A 439 -33.25 26.62 -10.43
CA ASP A 439 -32.57 27.88 -10.15
C ASP A 439 -33.51 28.63 -9.19
N ASP A 440 -33.10 28.80 -7.93
CA ASP A 440 -33.43 29.94 -7.05
C ASP A 440 -33.10 29.61 -5.58
N ALA A 441 -31.84 29.78 -5.20
CA ALA A 441 -31.47 30.10 -3.82
C ALA A 441 -30.10 30.76 -3.82
N GLY A 442 -30.06 32.07 -4.10
CA GLY A 442 -28.85 32.86 -4.03
C GLY A 442 -28.28 32.90 -2.61
N LEU A 443 -27.22 32.12 -2.38
CA LEU A 443 -26.35 32.21 -1.21
C LEU A 443 -24.94 32.56 -1.70
N SER A 444 -24.26 33.44 -0.96
CA SER A 444 -22.90 33.90 -1.25
C SER A 444 -21.93 33.41 -0.18
N ASP A 445 -20.62 33.40 -0.49
CA ASP A 445 -19.47 32.94 0.32
C ASP A 445 -19.29 33.54 1.74
N ALA A 446 -20.28 34.24 2.28
CA ALA A 446 -20.30 34.73 3.65
C ALA A 446 -20.90 33.73 4.67
N ASP A 447 -21.40 32.57 4.24
CA ASP A 447 -22.09 31.60 5.12
C ASP A 447 -21.18 30.47 5.68
N PHE A 448 -19.88 30.47 5.40
CA PHE A 448 -18.92 29.53 5.99
C PHE A 448 -18.03 30.20 7.05
N ILE A 449 -18.61 30.44 8.23
CA ILE A 449 -17.86 30.73 9.45
C ILE A 449 -18.11 29.57 10.42
N PHE A 450 -17.11 28.71 10.62
CA PHE A 450 -17.18 27.68 11.67
C PHE A 450 -17.07 28.36 13.05
N ALA A 451 -18.04 28.10 13.92
CA ALA A 451 -18.15 28.72 15.24
C ALA A 451 -17.35 27.97 16.31
N ASP A 452 -16.88 28.71 17.32
CA ASP A 452 -16.29 28.19 18.56
C ASP A 452 -17.26 27.25 19.31
N PRO A 453 -16.76 26.29 20.13
CA PRO A 453 -17.60 25.43 20.96
C PRO A 453 -18.56 26.23 21.85
N ILE A 454 -19.84 25.87 21.84
CA ILE A 454 -20.90 26.57 22.58
C ILE A 454 -20.97 26.02 24.02
N ILE A 455 -20.82 26.91 25.01
CA ILE A 455 -21.15 26.61 26.42
C ILE A 455 -22.68 26.71 26.56
N ALA A 456 -23.31 25.62 26.99
CA ALA A 456 -24.76 25.51 27.13
C ALA A 456 -25.34 26.56 28.11
N GLY A 457 -26.47 27.17 27.74
CA GLY A 457 -27.25 27.97 28.67
C GLY A 457 -27.93 27.09 29.72
N PRO A 458 -28.34 27.66 30.87
CA PRO A 458 -28.93 26.86 31.93
C PRO A 458 -30.30 26.23 31.61
N ASP A 459 -30.97 26.70 30.56
CA ASP A 459 -32.35 26.31 30.21
C ASP A 459 -32.46 25.48 28.91
N ASP A 460 -31.34 25.08 28.30
CA ASP A 460 -31.34 24.35 27.03
C ASP A 460 -31.50 22.84 27.23
N ASP A 461 -32.52 22.21 26.65
CA ASP A 461 -32.75 20.74 26.79
C ASP A 461 -31.80 19.89 25.91
N VAL A 462 -31.35 20.44 24.79
CA VAL A 462 -30.40 19.80 23.86
C VAL A 462 -29.47 20.85 23.26
N ILE A 463 -28.17 20.60 23.31
CA ILE A 463 -27.15 21.47 22.69
C ILE A 463 -26.69 20.81 21.40
N VAL A 464 -26.54 21.57 20.32
CA VAL A 464 -25.96 21.08 19.08
C VAL A 464 -24.51 21.51 19.00
N VAL A 465 -23.61 20.54 18.90
CA VAL A 465 -22.18 20.80 18.70
C VAL A 465 -21.72 20.19 17.37
N PRO A 466 -20.74 20.81 16.69
CA PRO A 466 -20.07 20.16 15.57
C PRO A 466 -19.52 18.80 15.98
N LEU A 467 -19.50 17.84 15.04
CA LEU A 467 -18.83 16.57 15.27
C LEU A 467 -17.38 16.80 15.69
N LYS A 468 -16.86 15.93 16.55
CA LYS A 468 -15.49 16.00 17.10
C LYS A 468 -15.24 17.18 18.05
N THR A 469 -16.26 18.00 18.35
CA THR A 469 -16.17 19.05 19.36
C THR A 469 -16.71 18.55 20.70
N PRO A 470 -15.91 18.56 21.79
CA PRO A 470 -16.40 18.21 23.12
C PRO A 470 -17.45 19.21 23.60
N GLY A 471 -18.54 18.71 24.18
CA GLY A 471 -19.55 19.53 24.85
C GLY A 471 -19.79 19.04 26.28
N THR A 472 -20.17 19.97 27.15
CA THR A 472 -20.47 19.66 28.56
C THR A 472 -21.98 19.63 28.76
N ILE A 473 -22.47 18.55 29.36
CA ILE A 473 -23.90 18.28 29.57
C ILE A 473 -24.22 17.99 31.03
N ARG A 474 -25.40 18.45 31.48
CA ARG A 474 -25.98 18.12 32.79
C ARG A 474 -26.83 16.86 32.73
N ILE A 475 -27.24 16.36 33.90
CA ILE A 475 -28.19 15.25 34.00
C ILE A 475 -29.47 15.59 33.22
N ASP A 476 -29.92 14.62 32.43
CA ASP A 476 -31.06 14.66 31.49
C ASP A 476 -30.94 15.61 30.28
N GLN A 477 -29.87 16.40 30.19
CA GLN A 477 -29.57 17.24 29.03
C GLN A 477 -28.96 16.43 27.89
N GLY A 478 -29.35 16.74 26.65
CA GLY A 478 -28.83 16.10 25.45
C GLY A 478 -27.74 16.91 24.75
N ILE A 479 -26.86 16.22 24.02
CA ILE A 479 -25.99 16.83 23.01
C ILE A 479 -26.22 16.15 21.66
N GLY A 480 -26.38 16.93 20.60
CA GLY A 480 -26.65 16.47 19.24
C GLY A 480 -25.57 16.91 18.25
N SER A 481 -25.32 16.11 17.21
CA SER A 481 -24.53 16.55 16.05
C SER A 481 -25.34 17.50 15.14
N PRO A 482 -24.72 18.30 14.25
CA PRO A 482 -25.40 19.36 13.49
C PRO A 482 -26.47 18.89 12.49
N SER A 483 -26.61 17.59 12.27
CA SER A 483 -27.68 16.99 11.47
C SER A 483 -28.84 16.61 12.40
N VAL A 484 -29.56 17.60 12.93
CA VAL A 484 -30.67 17.35 13.89
C VAL A 484 -31.95 16.81 13.22
N ASP A 485 -31.90 16.50 11.92
CA ASP A 485 -32.93 15.78 11.18
C ASP A 485 -32.81 14.25 11.37
N ALA A 486 -33.61 13.46 10.65
CA ALA A 486 -33.84 12.02 10.86
C ALA A 486 -32.59 11.09 10.76
N THR A 487 -31.39 11.66 10.71
CA THR A 487 -30.07 11.02 10.66
C THR A 487 -29.13 11.45 11.82
N GLY A 488 -29.57 12.34 12.72
CA GLY A 488 -28.76 12.86 13.83
C GLY A 488 -28.55 11.93 15.01
N THR A 489 -27.37 12.03 15.64
CA THR A 489 -27.06 11.33 16.90
C THR A 489 -27.24 12.28 18.08
N ILE A 490 -28.00 11.86 19.09
CA ILE A 490 -28.18 12.56 20.37
C ILE A 490 -27.69 11.68 21.51
N VAL A 491 -26.79 12.21 22.34
CA VAL A 491 -26.35 11.58 23.60
C VAL A 491 -26.95 12.34 24.76
N ARG A 492 -27.58 11.65 25.71
CA ARG A 492 -28.15 12.25 26.92
C ARG A 492 -27.49 11.70 28.17
N PHE A 493 -27.00 12.57 29.04
CA PHE A 493 -26.42 12.14 30.32
C PHE A 493 -27.54 11.74 31.28
N ARG A 494 -27.44 10.56 31.89
CA ARG A 494 -28.49 10.03 32.77
C ARG A 494 -28.10 10.08 34.23
N GLU A 495 -26.91 9.60 34.57
CA GLU A 495 -26.43 9.61 35.95
C GLU A 495 -24.91 9.41 36.04
N LEU A 496 -24.32 10.01 37.06
CA LEU A 496 -22.97 9.68 37.53
C LEU A 496 -23.07 8.47 38.45
N VAL A 497 -22.57 7.33 38.00
CA VAL A 497 -22.64 6.06 38.74
C VAL A 497 -21.51 5.98 39.78
N ALA A 498 -20.30 6.39 39.39
CA ALA A 498 -19.15 6.43 40.30
C ALA A 498 -18.18 7.56 39.93
N ASN A 499 -17.57 8.15 40.96
CA ASN A 499 -16.44 9.08 40.86
C ASN A 499 -15.60 8.94 42.13
N SER A 500 -14.67 8.00 42.13
CA SER A 500 -13.76 7.77 43.25
C SER A 500 -12.41 7.26 42.79
N GLU A 501 -11.41 7.40 43.65
CA GLU A 501 -10.08 6.84 43.37
C GLU A 501 -10.07 5.31 43.27
N THR A 502 -11.07 4.63 43.84
CA THR A 502 -11.15 3.16 43.84
C THR A 502 -11.95 2.57 42.69
N GLU A 503 -12.99 3.27 42.24
CA GLU A 503 -13.91 2.78 41.19
C GLU A 503 -13.73 3.51 39.85
N GLY A 504 -12.98 4.61 39.82
CA GLY A 504 -12.80 5.45 38.63
C GLY A 504 -14.01 6.35 38.38
N ILE A 505 -14.15 6.81 37.14
CA ILE A 505 -15.30 7.62 36.69
C ILE A 505 -16.20 6.73 35.85
N ILE A 506 -17.45 6.54 36.28
CA ILE A 506 -18.47 5.78 35.55
C ILE A 506 -19.68 6.68 35.31
N VAL A 507 -19.99 6.92 34.05
CA VAL A 507 -21.10 7.77 33.60
C VAL A 507 -22.05 6.94 32.74
N ARG A 508 -23.34 6.97 33.06
CA ARG A 508 -24.38 6.37 32.23
C ARG A 508 -25.00 7.40 31.30
N VAL A 509 -25.08 7.07 30.01
CA VAL A 509 -25.66 7.89 28.95
C VAL A 509 -26.71 7.10 28.16
N ASN A 510 -27.70 7.80 27.62
CA ASN A 510 -28.70 7.26 26.69
C ASN A 510 -28.40 7.75 25.28
N LEU A 511 -28.46 6.85 24.30
CA LEU A 511 -28.16 7.17 22.90
C LEU A 511 -29.42 7.14 22.04
N ARG A 512 -29.57 8.12 21.16
CA ARG A 512 -30.61 8.15 20.11
C ARG A 512 -29.99 8.46 18.76
N ASN A 513 -30.38 7.72 17.72
CA ASN A 513 -29.92 7.97 16.35
C ASN A 513 -31.11 7.96 15.39
N GLY A 514 -31.27 9.03 14.61
CA GLY A 514 -32.33 9.16 13.62
C GLY A 514 -33.75 9.01 14.20
N GLY A 515 -33.95 9.49 15.43
CA GLY A 515 -35.23 9.39 16.15
C GLY A 515 -35.49 8.05 16.86
N TRP A 516 -34.60 7.06 16.72
CA TRP A 516 -34.70 5.77 17.42
C TRP A 516 -33.95 5.79 18.75
N ASP A 517 -34.61 5.35 19.83
CA ASP A 517 -33.99 5.18 21.15
C ASP A 517 -33.19 3.87 21.17
N MET A 518 -31.90 3.98 21.47
CA MET A 518 -30.95 2.88 21.40
C MET A 518 -30.60 2.33 22.78
N GLY A 519 -31.19 2.91 23.83
CA GLY A 519 -31.02 2.48 25.22
C GLY A 519 -29.83 3.12 25.93
N ASP A 520 -29.66 2.69 27.19
CA ASP A 520 -28.65 3.23 28.10
C ASP A 520 -27.34 2.43 28.04
N MET A 521 -26.22 3.11 28.22
CA MET A 521 -24.89 2.52 28.23
C MET A 521 -23.95 3.25 29.19
N GLU A 522 -22.96 2.53 29.71
CA GLU A 522 -21.93 3.08 30.60
C GLU A 522 -20.61 3.35 29.85
N LEU A 523 -20.00 4.50 30.18
CA LEU A 523 -18.65 4.93 29.79
C LEU A 523 -17.79 4.96 31.07
N ILE A 524 -16.60 4.36 31.01
CA ILE A 524 -15.76 4.06 32.19
C ILE A 524 -14.33 4.56 31.96
N ILE A 525 -13.87 5.52 32.76
CA ILE A 525 -12.44 5.87 32.90
C ILE A 525 -11.94 5.17 34.16
N GLY A 526 -10.99 4.25 34.03
CA GLY A 526 -10.53 3.39 35.11
C GLY A 526 -9.78 4.14 36.23
N PRO A 527 -9.66 3.55 37.43
CA PRO A 527 -8.85 4.11 38.52
C PRO A 527 -7.41 4.41 38.08
N GLY A 528 -7.00 5.67 38.17
CA GLY A 528 -5.65 6.12 37.79
C GLY A 528 -5.42 6.35 36.29
N GLU A 529 -6.43 6.14 35.45
CA GLU A 529 -6.40 6.51 34.03
C GLU A 529 -6.71 8.01 33.87
N THR A 530 -6.02 8.68 32.94
CA THR A 530 -6.19 10.13 32.69
C THR A 530 -6.70 10.43 31.28
N GLY A 531 -7.15 9.41 30.54
CA GLY A 531 -7.61 9.51 29.15
C GLY A 531 -9.13 9.34 29.01
N PRO A 532 -9.70 9.68 27.85
CA PRO A 532 -11.13 9.57 27.63
C PRO A 532 -11.60 8.12 27.55
N ALA A 533 -12.78 7.82 28.09
CA ALA A 533 -13.42 6.53 27.89
C ALA A 533 -14.23 6.55 26.60
N VAL A 534 -13.86 5.69 25.65
CA VAL A 534 -14.43 5.73 24.30
C VAL A 534 -15.20 4.46 24.00
N LYS A 535 -16.39 4.60 23.43
CA LYS A 535 -17.24 3.47 23.06
C LYS A 535 -17.78 3.65 21.65
N LYS A 536 -17.51 2.65 20.79
CA LYS A 536 -18.03 2.58 19.42
C LYS A 536 -19.50 2.16 19.46
N PHE A 537 -20.32 2.87 18.69
CA PHE A 537 -21.72 2.57 18.49
C PHE A 537 -22.12 2.78 17.03
N ALA A 538 -22.41 1.69 16.32
CA ALA A 538 -22.70 1.72 14.88
C ALA A 538 -21.63 2.53 14.09
N ARG A 539 -21.99 3.75 13.64
CA ARG A 539 -21.14 4.68 12.85
C ARG A 539 -20.65 5.89 13.65
N VAL A 540 -20.77 5.89 14.98
CA VAL A 540 -20.33 6.99 15.85
C VAL A 540 -19.58 6.46 17.06
N TRP A 541 -18.61 7.21 17.55
CA TRP A 541 -17.88 7.00 18.78
C TRP A 541 -18.32 8.06 19.78
N ILE A 542 -18.53 7.61 21.01
CA ILE A 542 -18.87 8.47 22.13
C ILE A 542 -17.69 8.42 23.08
N GLY A 543 -17.05 9.57 23.28
CA GLY A 543 -15.93 9.72 24.22
C GLY A 543 -16.37 10.49 25.45
N LEU A 544 -16.22 9.90 26.64
CA LEU A 544 -16.28 10.62 27.91
C LEU A 544 -14.89 11.21 28.18
N VAL A 545 -14.79 12.53 28.20
CA VAL A 545 -13.52 13.25 28.40
C VAL A 545 -13.28 13.56 29.88
N GLY A 546 -14.36 13.74 30.65
CA GLY A 546 -14.27 13.99 32.08
C GLY A 546 -15.60 14.38 32.70
N ILE A 547 -15.57 14.67 34.00
CA ILE A 547 -16.72 15.15 34.78
C ILE A 547 -16.35 16.45 35.48
N GLY A 548 -17.33 17.33 35.63
CA GLY A 548 -17.19 18.60 36.31
C GLY A 548 -18.38 18.88 37.22
N THR A 549 -18.44 20.10 37.73
CA THR A 549 -19.63 20.64 38.38
C THR A 549 -19.97 21.96 37.72
N ASP A 550 -21.25 22.21 37.49
CA ASP A 550 -21.67 23.52 37.04
C ASP A 550 -21.69 24.55 38.17
N GLU A 551 -22.10 25.78 37.86
CA GLU A 551 -22.16 26.89 38.82
C GLU A 551 -23.11 26.64 40.01
N SER A 552 -24.04 25.68 39.88
CA SER A 552 -24.97 25.28 40.95
C SER A 552 -24.42 24.14 41.82
N GLY A 553 -23.29 23.55 41.43
CA GLY A 553 -22.66 22.42 42.12
C GLY A 553 -23.19 21.05 41.67
N GLU A 554 -24.02 20.99 40.63
CA GLU A 554 -24.49 19.72 40.05
C GLU A 554 -23.46 19.11 39.11
N ALA A 555 -23.41 17.78 39.07
CA ALA A 555 -22.46 17.05 38.26
C ALA A 555 -22.72 17.22 36.76
N THR A 556 -21.67 17.52 36.00
CA THR A 556 -21.68 17.58 34.55
C THR A 556 -20.73 16.55 33.96
N ALA A 557 -21.02 16.12 32.73
CA ALA A 557 -20.14 15.24 31.95
C ALA A 557 -19.72 15.96 30.68
N THR A 558 -18.43 15.89 30.34
CA THR A 558 -17.92 16.36 29.05
C THR A 558 -17.84 15.17 28.11
N VAL A 559 -18.65 15.20 27.06
CA VAL A 559 -18.78 14.12 26.09
C VAL A 559 -18.53 14.67 24.69
N VAL A 560 -17.86 13.87 23.87
CA VAL A 560 -17.67 14.16 22.45
C VAL A 560 -18.35 13.07 21.63
N VAL A 561 -19.16 13.49 20.66
CA VAL A 561 -19.69 12.62 19.61
C VAL A 561 -18.87 12.87 18.37
N PHE A 562 -18.23 11.84 17.90
CA PHE A 562 -17.46 11.87 16.69
C PHE A 562 -17.83 10.66 15.87
N GLU A 563 -17.76 10.76 14.56
CA GLU A 563 -17.68 9.54 13.77
C GLU A 563 -16.35 8.85 14.10
N PRO A 564 -16.26 7.51 14.09
CA PRO A 564 -14.98 6.82 14.07
C PRO A 564 -14.09 7.59 13.10
N GLY A 565 -13.03 8.17 13.68
CA GLY A 565 -11.90 8.62 12.93
C GLY A 565 -10.82 7.57 13.19
N ASN A 566 -10.23 7.08 12.11
CA ASN A 566 -9.07 6.24 11.99
C ASN A 566 -7.96 6.72 12.91
#